data_AF-A0A316UMM7-F1
#
_entry.id   AF-A0A316UMM7-F1
#
_cell.length_a   1.000
_cell.length_b   1.000
_cell.length_c   1.000
_cell.angle_alpha   90.00
_cell.angle_beta   90.00
_cell.angle_gamma   90.00
#
_symmetry.space_group_name_H-M   'P 1'
#
loop_
_entity.id
_entity.type
_entity.pdbx_description
1 polymer ?
#
loop_
_entity_poly.entity_id
_entity_poly.type
_entity_poly.pdbx_seq_one_letter_code
_entity_poly.pdbx_strand_id
1 'polypeptide(L)'
;MQLPLTLMLVGFPVVLASVPIFMCSWKISDGSPELVGFEWWCNAEKKITSNATADYACHYVDRVADFGAQGFEKQLRFRAACPHERNDGWGYTSWHSCGNPWAVCVGANGPNDKPIQCFYSTDAHALFLHSNSKWVDKNDDCLWPTTFDSAEAAPSMVQIWNKK
;
A
#
# COMPACT_ATOMS: atom_id res chain seq x y z
N MET A 1 -40.39 -40.82 -38.46
CA MET A 1 -39.80 -39.47 -38.58
C MET A 1 -39.48 -38.97 -37.18
N GLN A 2 -38.21 -38.96 -36.78
CA GLN A 2 -37.74 -38.44 -35.50
C GLN A 2 -36.78 -37.30 -35.80
N LEU A 3 -37.08 -36.09 -35.31
CA LEU A 3 -36.15 -34.96 -35.35
C LEU A 3 -35.25 -35.01 -34.11
N PRO A 4 -33.93 -34.78 -34.25
CA PRO A 4 -33.04 -34.66 -33.10
C PRO A 4 -33.14 -33.24 -32.52
N LEU A 5 -33.38 -33.17 -31.20
CA LEU A 5 -33.38 -31.94 -30.42
C LEU A 5 -31.93 -31.56 -30.10
N THR A 6 -31.37 -30.61 -30.85
CA THR A 6 -30.01 -30.10 -30.63
C THR A 6 -30.03 -29.07 -29.50
N LEU A 7 -29.54 -29.46 -28.32
CA LEU A 7 -29.39 -28.59 -27.16
C LEU A 7 -28.16 -27.68 -27.40
N MET A 8 -28.36 -26.44 -27.84
CA MET A 8 -27.29 -25.44 -27.91
C MET A 8 -26.96 -24.95 -26.49
N LEU A 9 -25.83 -25.41 -25.96
CA LEU A 9 -25.16 -24.79 -24.82
C LEU A 9 -24.64 -23.42 -25.25
N VAL A 10 -25.38 -22.36 -24.89
CA VAL A 10 -24.92 -20.98 -25.01
C VAL A 10 -23.82 -20.78 -23.97
N GLY A 11 -22.57 -20.88 -24.41
CA GLY A 11 -21.40 -20.54 -23.60
C GLY A 11 -21.42 -19.04 -23.33
N PHE A 12 -21.83 -18.65 -22.13
CA PHE A 12 -21.62 -17.29 -21.64
C PHE A 12 -20.11 -17.10 -21.43
N PRO A 13 -19.47 -16.11 -22.08
CA PRO A 13 -18.12 -15.74 -21.72
C PRO A 13 -18.15 -15.21 -20.29
N VAL A 14 -17.52 -15.95 -19.37
CA VAL A 14 -17.20 -15.43 -18.05
C VAL A 14 -16.23 -14.28 -18.29
N VAL A 15 -16.76 -13.06 -18.28
CA VAL A 15 -15.94 -11.86 -18.20
C VAL A 15 -15.30 -11.92 -16.83
N LEU A 16 -14.05 -12.40 -16.78
CA LEU A 16 -13.16 -12.21 -15.65
C LEU A 16 -13.01 -10.69 -15.52
N ALA A 17 -13.86 -10.08 -14.69
CA ALA A 17 -13.67 -8.70 -14.28
C ALA A 17 -12.30 -8.68 -13.61
N SER A 18 -11.30 -8.16 -14.32
CA SER A 18 -10.01 -7.86 -13.73
C SER A 18 -10.30 -6.89 -12.59
N VAL A 19 -10.25 -7.40 -11.36
CA VAL A 19 -10.28 -6.57 -10.16
C VAL A 19 -9.26 -5.47 -10.41
N PRO A 20 -9.61 -4.18 -10.27
CA PRO A 20 -8.70 -3.10 -10.58
C PRO A 20 -7.40 -3.36 -9.82
N ILE A 21 -6.34 -3.62 -10.57
CA ILE A 21 -4.99 -3.70 -10.03
C ILE A 21 -4.77 -2.30 -9.46
N PHE A 22 -4.77 -2.17 -8.13
CA PHE A 22 -4.62 -0.91 -7.43
C PHE A 22 -3.38 -0.21 -7.98
N MET A 23 -3.57 0.80 -8.82
CA MET A 23 -2.49 1.53 -9.43
C MET A 23 -1.95 2.48 -8.37
N CYS A 24 -0.95 1.99 -7.65
CA CYS A 24 -0.24 2.80 -6.69
C CYS A 24 0.32 4.04 -7.40
N SER A 25 -0.12 5.18 -6.92
CA SER A 25 0.24 6.52 -7.38
C SER A 25 1.58 7.00 -6.80
N TRP A 26 2.20 6.20 -5.92
CA TRP A 26 3.42 6.55 -5.21
C TRP A 26 4.61 6.69 -6.16
N LYS A 27 5.44 7.70 -5.90
CA LYS A 27 6.70 7.89 -6.63
C LYS A 27 7.86 7.37 -5.80
N ILE A 28 8.65 6.48 -6.41
CA ILE A 28 9.94 6.05 -5.86
C ILE A 28 10.83 7.28 -5.80
N SER A 29 11.48 7.50 -4.66
CA SER A 29 12.59 8.44 -4.55
C SER A 29 13.73 7.81 -3.78
N ASP A 30 14.94 8.17 -4.20
CA ASP A 30 16.23 7.71 -3.66
C ASP A 30 16.77 8.67 -2.59
N GLY A 31 16.07 9.77 -2.30
CA GLY A 31 16.38 10.70 -1.22
C GLY A 31 15.80 10.26 0.12
N SER A 32 16.44 10.65 1.22
CA SER A 32 15.90 10.46 2.58
C SER A 32 14.67 11.34 2.81
N PRO A 33 13.62 10.83 3.50
CA PRO A 33 12.42 11.61 3.75
C PRO A 33 12.66 12.91 4.52
N GLU A 34 13.66 12.93 5.40
CA GLU A 34 14.04 14.12 6.17
C GLU A 34 14.44 15.29 5.27
N LEU A 35 15.15 15.02 4.17
CA LEU A 35 15.64 16.05 3.24
C LEU A 35 14.50 16.74 2.49
N VAL A 36 13.34 16.09 2.41
CA VAL A 36 12.13 16.63 1.80
C VAL A 36 11.06 16.96 2.84
N GLY A 37 11.46 17.16 4.10
CA GLY A 37 10.61 17.72 5.16
C GLY A 37 9.62 16.77 5.79
N PHE A 38 9.89 15.47 5.74
CA PHE A 38 9.20 14.49 6.59
C PHE A 38 9.96 14.33 7.91
N GLU A 39 9.25 13.92 8.95
CA GLU A 39 9.82 13.46 10.20
C GLU A 39 9.50 11.98 10.42
N TRP A 40 10.37 11.31 11.16
CA TRP A 40 10.21 9.92 11.48
C TRP A 40 9.02 9.76 12.44
N TRP A 41 8.09 8.86 12.11
CA TRP A 41 6.97 8.53 12.99
C TRP A 41 7.19 7.22 13.73
N CYS A 42 7.49 6.13 13.01
CA CYS A 42 7.70 4.82 13.61
C CYS A 42 8.50 3.85 12.74
N ASN A 43 9.08 2.86 13.40
CA ASN A 43 9.57 1.63 12.79
C ASN A 43 8.50 0.54 12.97
N ALA A 44 7.87 0.10 11.88
CA ALA A 44 6.92 -0.99 11.91
C ALA A 44 7.66 -2.32 11.71
N GLU A 45 7.78 -3.11 12.76
CA GLU A 45 8.43 -4.41 12.71
C GLU A 45 7.53 -5.45 12.06
N LYS A 46 8.15 -6.36 11.29
CA LYS A 46 7.47 -7.49 10.68
C LYS A 46 7.07 -8.50 11.77
N LYS A 47 5.79 -8.86 11.80
CA LYS A 47 5.25 -9.99 12.55
C LYS A 47 4.74 -11.05 11.57
N ILE A 48 5.46 -12.16 11.48
CA ILE A 48 5.03 -13.30 10.66
C ILE A 48 3.76 -13.90 11.26
N THR A 49 2.71 -13.99 10.45
CA THR A 49 1.43 -14.61 10.85
C THR A 49 1.26 -16.00 10.24
N SER A 50 1.94 -16.27 9.13
CA SER A 50 2.12 -17.61 8.54
C SER A 50 3.35 -17.61 7.61
N ASN A 51 3.75 -18.77 7.08
CA ASN A 51 4.85 -18.84 6.10
C ASN A 51 4.60 -17.97 4.84
N ALA A 52 3.32 -17.67 4.53
CA ALA A 52 2.93 -16.87 3.37
C ALA A 52 2.55 -15.43 3.71
N THR A 53 2.39 -15.08 5.00
CA THR A 53 1.82 -13.79 5.40
C THR A 53 2.55 -13.14 6.58
N ALA A 54 2.65 -11.82 6.55
CA ALA A 54 3.14 -11.04 7.67
C ALA A 54 2.39 -9.72 7.81
N ASP A 55 2.30 -9.21 9.03
CA ASP A 55 1.78 -7.89 9.36
C ASP A 55 2.92 -6.96 9.78
N TYR A 56 2.78 -5.67 9.50
CA TYR A 56 3.67 -4.63 10.00
C TYR A 56 2.81 -3.62 10.76
N ALA A 57 3.18 -3.32 11.99
CA ALA A 57 2.42 -2.40 12.83
C ALA A 57 3.31 -1.41 13.56
N CYS A 58 2.80 -0.18 13.66
CA CYS A 58 3.29 0.82 14.59
C CYS A 58 2.44 0.78 15.87
N HIS A 59 3.09 0.99 17.01
CA HIS A 59 2.44 1.11 18.32
C HIS A 59 1.31 0.10 18.60
N TYR A 60 1.61 -1.21 18.65
CA TYR A 60 0.69 -2.33 19.02
C TYR A 60 -0.64 -2.49 18.25
N VAL A 61 -1.22 -1.44 17.66
CA VAL A 61 -2.58 -1.44 17.06
C VAL A 61 -2.62 -0.88 15.64
N ASP A 62 -1.67 -0.01 15.27
CA ASP A 62 -1.71 0.67 13.97
C ASP A 62 -0.98 -0.17 12.92
N ARG A 63 -1.67 -1.16 12.35
CA ARG A 63 -1.13 -1.89 11.21
C ARG A 63 -0.97 -0.93 10.02
N VAL A 64 0.20 -0.96 9.40
CA VAL A 64 0.60 -0.02 8.33
C VAL A 64 0.86 -0.72 7.00
N ALA A 65 1.22 -2.00 7.05
CA ALA A 65 1.44 -2.84 5.89
C ALA A 65 1.12 -4.30 6.19
N ASP A 66 0.84 -5.06 5.14
CA ASP A 66 0.75 -6.51 5.16
C ASP A 66 1.46 -7.13 3.97
N PHE A 67 1.95 -8.35 4.14
CA PHE A 67 2.56 -9.14 3.08
C PHE A 67 1.68 -10.35 2.79
N GLY A 68 1.44 -10.64 1.50
CA GLY A 68 0.75 -11.86 1.07
C GLY A 68 -0.75 -11.89 1.37
N ALA A 69 -1.37 -10.77 1.78
CA ALA A 69 -2.79 -10.75 2.12
C ALA A 69 -3.69 -10.52 0.89
N GLN A 70 -4.96 -10.93 1.00
CA GLN A 70 -6.06 -10.55 0.09
C GLN A 70 -5.79 -10.75 -1.41
N GLY A 71 -5.12 -11.84 -1.78
CA GLY A 71 -4.84 -12.18 -3.19
C GLY A 71 -3.57 -11.54 -3.77
N PHE A 72 -2.80 -10.82 -2.96
CA PHE A 72 -1.49 -10.25 -3.32
C PHE A 72 -0.36 -11.15 -2.82
N GLU A 73 -0.36 -12.40 -3.27
CA GLU A 73 0.71 -13.35 -2.94
C GLU A 73 2.06 -12.75 -3.31
N LYS A 74 3.06 -12.94 -2.44
CA LYS A 74 4.44 -12.46 -2.64
C LYS A 74 4.61 -10.93 -2.70
N GLN A 75 3.59 -10.14 -2.42
CA GLN A 75 3.69 -8.68 -2.45
C GLN A 75 3.53 -8.08 -1.05
N LEU A 76 4.30 -7.02 -0.81
CA LEU A 76 4.13 -6.16 0.34
C LEU A 76 3.16 -5.06 -0.03
N ARG A 77 2.06 -4.95 0.70
CA ARG A 77 1.05 -3.91 0.55
C ARG A 77 1.09 -2.97 1.74
N PHE A 78 1.13 -1.69 1.45
CA PHE A 78 0.87 -0.64 2.42
C PHE A 78 -0.56 -0.18 2.26
N ARG A 79 -1.27 -0.07 3.38
CA ARG A 79 -2.69 0.25 3.35
C ARG A 79 -2.91 1.75 3.30
N ALA A 80 -4.05 2.13 2.74
CA ALA A 80 -4.53 3.50 2.75
C ALA A 80 -4.54 4.05 4.17
N ALA A 81 -4.03 5.27 4.33
CA ALA A 81 -4.10 6.01 5.58
C ALA A 81 -5.57 6.21 6.01
N CYS A 82 -6.43 6.45 5.02
CA CYS A 82 -7.82 6.84 5.20
C CYS A 82 -8.76 5.98 4.37
N PRO A 83 -9.15 4.79 4.83
CA PRO A 83 -10.15 4.03 4.12
C PRO A 83 -11.49 4.78 4.13
N HIS A 84 -12.22 4.68 3.02
CA HIS A 84 -13.53 5.31 2.85
C HIS A 84 -14.59 4.83 3.85
N GLU A 85 -14.39 3.66 4.48
CA GLU A 85 -15.32 3.06 5.42
C GLU A 85 -14.89 3.32 6.87
N ARG A 86 -15.85 3.85 7.66
CA ARG A 86 -15.66 4.26 9.05
C ARG A 86 -15.32 3.05 9.92
N ASN A 87 -14.07 3.00 10.40
CA ASN A 87 -13.61 2.53 11.73
C ASN A 87 -12.23 1.86 11.73
N ASP A 88 -11.67 1.57 10.55
CA ASP A 88 -10.37 0.88 10.46
C ASP A 88 -9.34 1.79 9.78
N GLY A 89 -8.81 2.80 10.46
CA GLY A 89 -7.64 3.53 9.94
C GLY A 89 -6.40 2.63 9.96
N TRP A 90 -5.61 2.63 8.89
CA TRP A 90 -4.32 1.92 8.81
C TRP A 90 -3.22 2.97 8.62
N GLY A 91 -2.00 2.73 9.09
CA GLY A 91 -0.92 3.73 8.95
C GLY A 91 -0.87 4.79 10.06
N TYR A 92 -0.38 5.99 9.71
CA TYR A 92 -0.15 7.13 10.64
C TYR A 92 -1.41 7.86 11.08
N THR A 93 -2.50 7.77 10.31
CA THR A 93 -3.63 8.67 10.50
C THR A 93 -4.73 8.02 11.33
N SER A 94 -5.16 8.73 12.36
CA SER A 94 -6.48 8.50 12.93
C SER A 94 -7.55 8.95 11.92
N TRP A 95 -8.78 8.43 12.06
CA TRP A 95 -9.94 8.87 11.26
C TRP A 95 -10.09 10.40 11.15
N HIS A 96 -9.62 11.15 12.16
CA HIS A 96 -9.70 12.61 12.21
C HIS A 96 -8.49 13.36 11.64
N SER A 97 -7.36 12.70 11.41
CA SER A 97 -6.10 13.31 10.91
C SER A 97 -5.79 12.92 9.46
N CYS A 98 -6.84 12.58 8.72
CA CYS A 98 -6.83 12.01 7.39
C CYS A 98 -6.43 12.97 6.24
N GLY A 99 -5.38 13.77 6.42
CA GLY A 99 -4.94 14.78 5.45
C GLY A 99 -3.45 15.04 5.38
N ASN A 100 -2.63 14.43 6.25
CA ASN A 100 -1.19 14.67 6.22
C ASN A 100 -0.50 13.73 5.22
N PRO A 101 0.37 14.25 4.34
CA PRO A 101 1.23 13.41 3.54
C PRO A 101 2.11 12.54 4.43
N TRP A 102 2.40 11.34 3.95
CA TRP A 102 3.23 10.37 4.65
C TRP A 102 4.17 9.67 3.66
N ALA A 103 5.29 9.17 4.16
CA ALA A 103 6.23 8.41 3.35
C ALA A 103 6.48 7.06 4.01
N VAL A 104 6.73 6.05 3.18
CA VAL A 104 7.07 4.72 3.64
C VAL A 104 8.39 4.29 3.05
N CYS A 105 9.21 3.61 3.85
CA CYS A 105 10.48 3.10 3.40
C CYS A 105 10.67 1.66 3.86
N VAL A 106 11.43 0.88 3.11
CA VAL A 106 11.82 -0.47 3.52
C VAL A 106 13.15 -0.40 4.28
N GLY A 107 13.18 -0.93 5.51
CA GLY A 107 14.35 -0.85 6.40
C GLY A 107 14.55 0.52 7.06
N ALA A 108 15.72 0.75 7.67
CA ALA A 108 16.10 2.01 8.29
C ALA A 108 16.67 2.98 7.24
N ASN A 109 16.08 4.17 7.10
CA ASN A 109 16.31 5.13 6.01
C ASN A 109 16.48 6.59 6.49
N GLY A 110 17.36 6.80 7.47
CA GLY A 110 17.82 8.12 7.88
C GLY A 110 18.67 8.83 6.82
N PRO A 111 19.13 10.06 7.11
CA PRO A 111 19.82 10.92 6.14
C PRO A 111 21.17 10.38 5.67
N ASN A 112 21.74 9.42 6.40
CA ASN A 112 23.03 8.79 6.12
C ASN A 112 22.91 7.34 5.64
N ASP A 113 21.71 6.78 5.58
CA ASP A 113 21.48 5.39 5.22
C ASP A 113 21.47 5.21 3.69
N LYS A 114 22.01 4.10 3.17
CA LYS A 114 22.01 3.76 1.73
C LYS A 114 21.93 2.24 1.52
N PRO A 115 21.23 1.74 0.48
CA PRO A 115 20.38 2.49 -0.44
C PRO A 115 19.06 2.90 0.21
N ILE A 116 18.58 4.11 -0.09
CA ILE A 116 17.27 4.55 0.38
C ILE A 116 16.22 4.07 -0.61
N GLN A 117 15.27 3.28 -0.13
CA GLN A 117 14.10 2.89 -0.90
C GLN A 117 12.87 3.40 -0.17
N CYS A 118 12.39 4.56 -0.61
CA CYS A 118 11.22 5.21 -0.05
C CYS A 118 10.19 5.54 -1.13
N PHE A 119 8.93 5.48 -0.74
CA PHE A 119 7.81 6.02 -1.46
C PHE A 119 7.19 7.16 -0.67
N TYR A 120 6.75 8.16 -1.42
CA TYR A 120 6.18 9.37 -0.86
C TYR A 120 4.72 9.52 -1.30
N SER A 121 3.81 9.68 -0.34
CA SER A 121 2.52 10.32 -0.58
C SER A 121 2.76 11.82 -0.55
N THR A 122 2.61 12.48 -1.69
CA THR A 122 2.78 13.93 -1.79
C THR A 122 1.42 14.57 -2.06
N ASP A 123 0.67 14.92 -1.02
CA ASP A 123 -0.25 16.06 -1.11
C ASP A 123 -0.57 16.69 0.25
N ALA A 124 -0.14 17.93 0.45
CA ALA A 124 -0.65 18.82 1.50
C ALA A 124 -1.39 20.03 0.88
N HIS A 125 -1.54 20.10 -0.45
CA HIS A 125 -1.96 21.34 -1.12
C HIS A 125 -2.88 21.17 -2.35
N ALA A 126 -3.61 20.06 -2.46
CA ALA A 126 -4.68 19.89 -3.44
C ALA A 126 -6.01 20.57 -3.05
N LEU A 127 -5.97 21.69 -2.31
CA LEU A 127 -7.21 22.31 -1.82
C LEU A 127 -7.73 23.46 -2.66
N PHE A 128 -7.04 24.01 -3.68
CA PHE A 128 -7.64 25.14 -4.39
C PHE A 128 -7.58 25.26 -5.91
N LEU A 129 -6.58 24.82 -6.67
CA LEU A 129 -6.60 25.16 -8.10
C LEU A 129 -6.00 24.07 -9.01
N HIS A 130 -6.89 23.56 -9.86
CA HIS A 130 -6.67 22.83 -11.11
C HIS A 130 -6.48 21.30 -11.05
N SER A 131 -7.50 20.63 -11.58
CA SER A 131 -7.49 19.28 -12.11
C SER A 131 -6.30 19.08 -13.06
N ASN A 132 -5.67 17.91 -12.96
CA ASN A 132 -4.62 17.34 -13.84
C ASN A 132 -3.24 17.14 -13.18
N SER A 133 -3.15 17.19 -11.86
CA SER A 133 -1.95 16.78 -11.11
C SER A 133 -2.08 15.36 -10.57
N LYS A 134 -1.05 14.56 -10.88
CA LYS A 134 -0.96 13.09 -10.88
C LYS A 134 -0.38 12.59 -9.56
N TRP A 135 -1.21 12.52 -8.51
CA TRP A 135 -0.76 12.23 -7.14
C TRP A 135 -1.70 11.31 -6.36
N VAL A 136 -1.23 10.88 -5.19
CA VAL A 136 -1.71 9.75 -4.40
C VAL A 136 -2.93 10.07 -3.58
N ASP A 137 -3.99 9.27 -3.71
CA ASP A 137 -5.13 9.41 -2.83
C ASP A 137 -4.77 8.82 -1.45
N LYS A 138 -5.08 9.54 -0.37
CA LYS A 138 -5.06 9.03 1.01
C LYS A 138 -5.91 7.76 1.19
N ASN A 139 -6.79 7.51 0.22
CA ASN A 139 -7.65 6.33 0.12
C ASN A 139 -6.99 5.17 -0.65
N ASP A 140 -5.77 5.32 -1.18
CA ASP A 140 -5.11 4.30 -2.00
C ASP A 140 -4.34 3.27 -1.15
N ASP A 141 -4.69 2.00 -1.31
CA ASP A 141 -3.81 0.88 -0.98
C ASP A 141 -2.70 0.78 -2.04
N CYS A 142 -1.48 0.51 -1.61
CA CYS A 142 -0.31 0.54 -2.47
C CYS A 142 0.55 -0.71 -2.33
N LEU A 143 0.97 -1.26 -3.48
CA LEU A 143 1.87 -2.39 -3.54
C LEU A 143 3.31 -1.91 -3.70
N TRP A 144 4.20 -2.49 -2.91
CA TRP A 144 5.63 -2.38 -3.13
C TRP A 144 5.99 -3.06 -4.46
N PRO A 145 6.86 -2.46 -5.29
CA PRO A 145 7.15 -2.95 -6.63
C PRO A 145 7.94 -4.27 -6.64
N THR A 146 8.68 -4.54 -5.57
CA THR A 146 9.45 -5.78 -5.41
C THR A 146 8.57 -6.88 -4.82
N THR A 147 8.63 -8.06 -5.41
CA THR A 147 8.03 -9.29 -4.86
C THR A 147 9.02 -10.05 -3.97
N PHE A 148 8.52 -10.78 -2.99
CA PHE A 148 9.31 -11.61 -2.07
C PHE A 148 8.76 -13.03 -2.06
N ASP A 149 9.64 -14.04 -2.05
CA ASP A 149 9.20 -15.43 -2.19
C ASP A 149 8.48 -16.01 -0.97
N SER A 150 8.67 -15.41 0.20
CA SER A 150 8.01 -15.81 1.44
C SER A 150 7.90 -14.65 2.43
N ALA A 151 7.14 -14.85 3.51
CA ALA A 151 7.06 -13.89 4.61
C ALA A 151 8.43 -13.65 5.26
N GLU A 152 9.29 -14.67 5.33
CA GLU A 152 10.66 -14.56 5.86
C GLU A 152 11.53 -13.69 4.95
N ALA A 153 11.41 -13.84 3.63
CA ALA A 153 12.18 -13.07 2.65
C ALA A 153 11.72 -11.61 2.51
N ALA A 154 10.48 -11.29 2.91
CA ALA A 154 10.01 -9.92 2.99
C ALA A 154 10.84 -9.09 3.99
N PRO A 155 10.86 -7.75 3.91
CA PRO A 155 11.64 -6.92 4.81
C PRO A 155 11.37 -7.19 6.29
N SER A 156 12.38 -7.11 7.15
CA SER A 156 12.17 -7.26 8.59
C SER A 156 11.44 -6.08 9.23
N MET A 157 11.43 -4.93 8.55
CA MET A 157 10.88 -3.67 9.04
C MET A 157 10.54 -2.76 7.88
N VAL A 158 9.53 -1.91 8.08
CA VAL A 158 9.27 -0.74 7.25
C VAL A 158 9.23 0.51 8.13
N GLN A 159 9.70 1.64 7.62
CA GLN A 159 9.63 2.91 8.29
C GLN A 159 8.48 3.73 7.78
N ILE A 160 7.78 4.40 8.69
CA ILE A 160 6.70 5.30 8.37
C ILE A 160 7.09 6.70 8.83
N TRP A 161 6.84 7.66 7.95
CA TRP A 161 7.23 9.05 8.09
C TRP A 161 6.01 9.95 7.87
N ASN A 162 5.87 11.01 8.65
CA ASN A 162 4.82 12.01 8.50
C ASN A 162 5.42 13.32 8.02
N LYS A 163 4.65 14.11 7.27
CA LYS A 163 5.07 15.46 6.90
C LYS A 163 5.03 16.38 8.14
N LYS A 164 6.09 17.16 8.35
CA LYS A 164 6.12 18.26 9.34
C LYS A 164 5.15 19.38 8.99
#